data_AF-A0A1G6T2Q0-F1
#
_entry.id   AF-A0A1G6T2Q0-F1
#
_cell.length_a   1.000
_cell.length_b   1.000
_cell.length_c   1.000
_cell.angle_alpha   90.00
_cell.angle_beta   90.00
_cell.angle_gamma   90.00
#
_symmetry.space_group_name_H-M   'P 1'
#
loop_
_entity.id
_entity.type
_entity.pdbx_description
1 polymer ?
#
loop_
_entity_poly.entity_id
_entity_poly.type
_entity_poly.pdbx_seq_one_letter_code
_entity_poly.pdbx_strand_id
1 'polypeptide(L)'
;MARIEARSRARTRIAAVCTVLFAAALAGCAQVPRNAGATPAPSYASGYFDRAPCVDRIGRCFDATIGGQPVEVIATREEFERLRTQLRALNGGVRDVYWIVRRPLGRAAALDVETVANDFGRAYVGEPREEADVTVYALDGQDLESETEHVASPDVRIGGRPAVVQQETLTQDTLPPGRYAFAIKYLGRANWDRKWVFLTVQ
;
A
#
# COMPACT_ATOMS: atom_id res chain seq x y z
N MET A 1 -9.59 -15.92 10.52
CA MET A 1 -9.72 -14.96 9.40
C MET A 1 -8.37 -14.86 8.73
N ALA A 2 -8.28 -15.19 7.44
CA ALA A 2 -7.02 -15.38 6.74
C ALA A 2 -6.35 -14.03 6.42
N ARG A 3 -5.02 -13.98 6.54
CA ARG A 3 -4.17 -12.87 6.08
C ARG A 3 -3.84 -13.17 4.62
N ILE A 4 -4.30 -12.34 3.69
CA ILE A 4 -4.08 -12.58 2.25
C ILE A 4 -3.23 -11.46 1.66
N GLU A 5 -2.13 -11.85 1.02
CA GLU A 5 -1.20 -10.98 0.31
C GLU A 5 -1.57 -10.91 -1.18
N ALA A 6 -1.53 -9.69 -1.72
CA ALA A 6 -1.74 -9.38 -3.12
C ALA A 6 -0.41 -8.84 -3.66
N ARG A 7 0.09 -9.44 -4.75
CA ARG A 7 1.21 -8.87 -5.51
C ARG A 7 0.67 -7.90 -6.54
N SER A 8 1.08 -6.63 -6.45
CA SER A 8 0.80 -5.61 -7.47
C SER A 8 1.48 -6.03 -8.78
N ARG A 9 0.72 -6.21 -9.87
CA ARG A 9 1.31 -6.54 -11.19
C ARG A 9 1.69 -5.25 -11.92
N ALA A 10 2.92 -4.76 -11.74
CA ALA A 10 3.45 -3.75 -12.65
C ALA A 10 3.99 -4.43 -13.91
N ARG A 11 3.31 -4.25 -15.04
CA ARG A 11 3.82 -4.69 -16.36
C ARG A 11 5.18 -4.03 -16.61
N THR A 12 6.23 -4.84 -16.64
CA THR A 12 7.59 -4.45 -17.02
C THR A 12 7.57 -3.83 -18.42
N ARG A 13 7.58 -2.49 -18.51
CA ARG A 13 7.84 -1.81 -19.77
C ARG A 13 9.35 -1.77 -19.98
N ILE A 14 9.85 -2.76 -20.70
CA ILE A 14 11.18 -2.75 -21.30
C ILE A 14 11.29 -1.47 -22.14
N ALA A 15 12.29 -0.65 -21.83
CA ALA A 15 12.63 0.53 -22.60
C ALA A 15 13.12 0.10 -23.99
N ALA A 16 12.21 0.09 -24.96
CA ALA A 16 12.58 0.02 -26.37
C ALA A 16 13.06 1.41 -26.80
N VAL A 17 14.38 1.55 -26.99
CA VAL A 17 14.98 2.67 -27.71
C VAL A 17 14.49 2.56 -29.15
N CYS A 18 13.54 3.41 -29.52
CA CYS A 18 13.06 3.53 -30.89
C CYS A 18 13.34 4.96 -31.38
N THR A 19 14.46 5.11 -32.07
CA THR A 19 14.75 6.28 -32.91
C THR A 19 13.82 6.19 -34.13
N VAL A 20 12.90 7.16 -34.32
CA VAL A 20 12.46 7.73 -35.62
C VAL A 20 11.45 8.87 -35.37
N LEU A 21 11.52 9.83 -36.30
CA LEU A 21 10.90 11.15 -36.45
C LEU A 21 9.38 11.33 -36.18
N PHE A 22 9.07 12.54 -35.69
CA PHE A 22 7.90 13.41 -35.95
C PHE A 22 6.55 12.76 -36.31
N ALA A 23 5.61 12.75 -35.35
CA ALA A 23 4.21 13.16 -35.55
C ALA A 23 3.54 13.41 -34.19
N ALA A 24 2.81 14.52 -34.08
CA ALA A 24 2.14 14.97 -32.87
C ALA A 24 1.02 14.01 -32.45
N ALA A 25 1.12 13.47 -31.23
CA ALA A 25 0.00 12.96 -30.45
C ALA A 25 0.31 13.21 -28.98
N LEU A 26 -0.34 14.22 -28.39
CA LEU A 26 -0.30 14.51 -26.96
C LEU A 26 -1.07 13.41 -26.20
N ALA A 27 -0.46 12.24 -26.07
CA ALA A 27 -0.86 11.27 -25.07
C ALA A 27 -0.23 11.70 -23.74
N GLY A 28 -1.01 12.40 -22.92
CA GLY A 28 -0.59 12.80 -21.59
C GLY A 28 -0.16 11.57 -20.79
N CYS A 29 1.13 11.49 -20.49
CA CYS A 29 1.60 10.63 -19.41
C CYS A 29 0.92 11.14 -18.14
N ALA A 30 0.01 10.36 -17.57
CA ALA A 30 -0.49 10.60 -16.22
C ALA A 30 0.70 10.45 -15.27
N GLN A 31 1.38 11.57 -15.03
CA GLN A 31 2.41 11.65 -14.01
C GLN A 31 1.67 11.55 -12.68
N VAL A 32 2.05 10.57 -11.85
CA VAL A 32 1.67 10.55 -10.44
C VAL A 32 1.97 11.96 -9.90
N PRO A 33 0.98 12.71 -9.41
CA PRO A 33 1.24 14.03 -8.88
C PRO A 33 2.20 13.87 -7.71
N ARG A 34 3.46 14.31 -7.91
CA ARG A 34 4.40 14.54 -6.82
C ARG A 34 3.81 15.68 -6.00
N ASN A 35 3.10 15.35 -4.92
CA ASN A 35 2.81 16.34 -3.90
C ASN A 35 4.16 16.88 -3.41
N ALA A 36 4.45 18.13 -3.74
CA ALA A 36 5.74 18.80 -3.48
C ALA A 36 5.94 19.16 -1.99
N GLY A 37 5.38 18.37 -1.09
CA GLY A 37 5.51 18.55 0.35
C GLY A 37 5.33 17.21 1.04
N ALA A 38 6.20 16.92 1.99
CA ALA A 38 6.05 15.78 2.88
C ALA A 38 4.62 15.78 3.46
N THR A 39 3.88 14.67 3.33
CA THR A 39 2.55 14.61 3.93
C THR A 39 2.69 14.82 5.44
N PRO A 40 2.05 15.85 6.02
CA PRO A 40 2.18 16.13 7.44
C PRO A 40 1.70 14.92 8.25
N ALA A 41 2.29 14.71 9.42
CA ALA A 41 1.79 13.70 10.35
C ALA A 41 0.31 14.00 10.68
N PRO A 42 -0.53 12.99 10.91
CA PRO A 42 -1.82 13.24 11.54
C PRO A 42 -1.56 13.95 12.88
N SER A 43 -2.06 15.17 13.02
CA SER A 43 -1.76 16.05 14.18
C SER A 43 -2.18 15.41 15.51
N TYR A 44 -3.21 14.58 15.48
CA TYR A 44 -3.74 13.82 16.60
C TYR A 44 -2.95 12.55 16.94
N ALA A 45 -1.94 12.20 16.13
CA ALA A 45 -1.03 11.12 16.45
C ALA A 45 0.06 11.60 17.46
N SER A 46 0.22 12.91 17.70
CA SER A 46 1.31 13.53 18.49
C SER A 46 1.86 12.72 19.68
N GLY A 47 3.19 12.56 19.72
CA GLY A 47 3.94 11.95 20.83
C GLY A 47 4.96 10.90 20.40
N TYR A 48 4.60 10.06 19.42
CA TYR A 48 5.49 9.02 18.87
C TYR A 48 6.24 9.48 17.60
N PHE A 49 5.67 10.45 16.88
CA PHE A 49 5.91 10.69 15.44
C PHE A 49 6.93 11.78 15.07
N ASP A 50 7.47 12.48 16.07
CA ASP A 50 8.31 13.66 15.84
C ASP A 50 9.81 13.32 15.83
N ARG A 51 10.20 12.13 16.33
CA ARG A 51 11.62 11.77 16.52
C ARG A 51 12.18 10.89 15.41
N ALA A 52 11.38 9.98 14.83
CA ALA A 52 11.86 9.00 13.84
C ALA A 52 10.72 8.55 12.90
N PRO A 53 10.30 9.41 11.98
CA PRO A 53 9.00 9.32 11.31
C PRO A 53 8.84 8.12 10.34
N CYS A 54 9.94 7.51 9.90
CA CYS A 54 9.94 6.25 9.13
C CYS A 54 10.12 4.99 10.01
N VAL A 55 10.50 5.15 11.27
CA VAL A 55 10.66 4.04 12.22
C VAL A 55 9.32 3.60 12.77
N ASP A 56 8.36 4.52 12.88
CA ASP A 56 7.04 4.26 13.46
C ASP A 56 6.16 3.34 12.61
N ARG A 57 6.58 3.06 11.37
CA ARG A 57 5.91 2.17 10.41
C ARG A 57 4.44 2.52 10.20
N ILE A 58 4.13 3.81 10.22
CA ILE A 58 2.80 4.33 9.91
C ILE A 58 2.69 4.81 8.47
N GLY A 59 3.73 4.68 7.66
CA GLY A 59 3.60 4.90 6.22
C GLY A 59 3.75 6.36 5.81
N ARG A 60 4.61 7.15 6.48
CA ARG A 60 4.84 8.55 6.11
C ARG A 60 5.92 8.72 5.05
N CYS A 61 6.73 7.68 4.80
CA CYS A 61 7.97 7.80 4.03
C CYS A 61 7.83 7.39 2.57
N PHE A 62 6.59 7.19 2.13
CA PHE A 62 6.24 6.99 0.74
C PHE A 62 4.86 7.55 0.49
N ASP A 63 4.58 7.84 -0.77
CA ASP A 63 3.24 8.13 -1.25
C ASP A 63 2.71 6.88 -1.96
N ALA A 64 1.39 6.72 -1.96
CA ALA A 64 0.74 5.58 -2.60
C ALA A 64 -0.51 6.03 -3.35
N THR A 65 -0.83 5.31 -4.42
CA THR A 65 -2.12 5.38 -5.10
C THR A 65 -2.77 4.01 -5.13
N ILE A 66 -4.10 3.98 -5.07
CA ILE A 66 -4.89 2.76 -5.28
C ILE A 66 -5.94 3.06 -6.35
N GLY A 67 -5.95 2.29 -7.43
CA GLY A 67 -6.83 2.53 -8.58
C GLY A 67 -6.67 3.92 -9.17
N GLY A 68 -5.42 4.42 -9.21
CA GLY A 68 -5.09 5.78 -9.66
C GLY A 68 -5.54 6.91 -8.71
N GLN A 69 -6.12 6.62 -7.55
CA GLN A 69 -6.51 7.63 -6.57
C GLN A 69 -5.44 7.80 -5.49
N PRO A 70 -5.18 9.03 -5.02
CA PRO A 70 -4.22 9.27 -3.96
C PRO A 70 -4.69 8.66 -2.63
N VAL A 71 -3.75 8.09 -1.90
CA VAL A 71 -3.93 7.73 -0.50
C VAL A 71 -3.69 8.96 0.37
N GLU A 72 -4.73 9.42 1.04
CA GLU A 72 -4.71 10.65 1.83
C GLU A 72 -4.66 10.35 3.32
N VAL A 73 -4.13 11.28 4.11
CA VAL A 73 -4.22 11.20 5.58
C VAL A 73 -5.65 11.47 6.02
N ILE A 74 -6.11 10.74 7.03
CA ILE A 74 -7.37 11.07 7.72
C ILE A 74 -7.17 12.42 8.42
N ALA A 75 -8.00 13.40 8.06
CA ALA A 75 -7.71 14.80 8.40
C ALA A 75 -8.04 15.14 9.85
N THR A 76 -9.06 14.50 10.44
CA THR A 76 -9.57 14.84 11.77
C THR A 76 -9.47 13.68 12.75
N ARG A 77 -9.31 14.01 14.04
CA ARG A 77 -9.25 13.01 15.10
C ARG A 77 -10.57 12.27 15.24
N GLU A 78 -11.68 12.97 15.07
CA GLU A 78 -13.03 12.42 15.18
C GLU A 78 -13.28 11.36 14.10
N GLU A 79 -12.84 11.62 12.86
CA GLU A 79 -12.92 10.64 11.77
C GLU A 79 -12.06 9.41 12.09
N PHE A 80 -10.82 9.64 12.56
CA PHE A 80 -9.90 8.57 12.93
C PHE A 80 -10.48 7.68 14.05
N GLU A 81 -10.94 8.25 15.17
CA GLU A 81 -11.44 7.46 16.30
C GLU A 81 -12.74 6.72 15.95
N ARG A 82 -13.60 7.33 15.12
CA ARG A 82 -14.79 6.65 14.58
C ARG A 82 -14.39 5.44 13.74
N LEU A 83 -13.49 5.61 12.78
CA LEU A 83 -13.05 4.53 11.91
C LEU A 83 -12.32 3.44 12.72
N ARG A 84 -11.42 3.83 13.63
CA ARG A 84 -10.72 2.92 14.53
C ARG A 84 -11.67 2.05 15.33
N THR A 85 -12.72 2.65 15.91
CA THR A 85 -13.73 1.92 16.67
C THR A 85 -14.48 0.91 15.80
N GLN A 86 -14.89 1.33 14.59
CA GLN A 86 -15.55 0.44 13.62
C GLN A 86 -14.64 -0.72 13.20
N LEU A 87 -13.39 -0.44 12.84
CA LEU A 87 -12.44 -1.46 12.39
C LEU A 87 -12.11 -2.48 13.48
N ARG A 88 -11.94 -2.03 14.73
CA ARG A 88 -11.70 -2.93 15.87
C ARG A 88 -12.88 -3.86 16.14
N ALA A 89 -14.10 -3.39 15.93
CA ALA A 89 -15.30 -4.22 16.06
C ALA A 89 -15.42 -5.26 14.95
N LEU A 90 -14.96 -4.93 13.73
CA LEU A 90 -15.04 -5.82 12.56
C LEU A 90 -13.88 -6.83 12.50
N ASN A 91 -12.66 -6.39 12.82
CA ASN A 91 -11.45 -7.20 12.70
C ASN A 91 -10.35 -6.73 13.67
N GLY A 92 -10.14 -7.48 14.76
CA GLY A 92 -9.10 -7.18 15.74
C GLY A 92 -7.65 -7.31 15.25
N GLY A 93 -7.44 -7.90 14.06
CA GLY A 93 -6.13 -8.00 13.41
C GLY A 93 -5.73 -6.75 12.60
N VAL A 94 -6.68 -5.85 12.34
CA VAL A 94 -6.41 -4.59 11.64
C VAL A 94 -5.80 -3.59 12.62
N ARG A 95 -4.61 -3.06 12.29
CA ARG A 95 -3.97 -2.01 13.09
C ARG A 95 -4.68 -0.67 12.88
N ASP A 96 -4.37 0.31 13.71
CA ASP A 96 -4.91 1.67 13.58
C ASP A 96 -4.62 2.21 12.16
N VAL A 97 -5.70 2.60 11.45
CA VAL A 97 -5.68 3.09 10.07
C VAL A 97 -5.61 4.61 10.06
N TYR A 98 -4.56 5.17 9.47
CA TYR A 98 -4.33 6.62 9.39
C TYR A 98 -4.58 7.20 8.00
N TRP A 99 -4.79 6.34 7.01
CA TRP A 99 -4.86 6.70 5.60
C TRP A 99 -6.16 6.24 4.97
N ILE A 100 -6.61 6.94 3.94
CA ILE A 100 -7.88 6.68 3.28
C ILE A 100 -7.82 7.00 1.79
N VAL A 101 -8.48 6.17 0.98
CA VAL A 101 -8.88 6.54 -0.38
C VAL A 101 -10.31 7.07 -0.31
N ARG A 102 -10.50 8.34 -0.62
CA ARG A 102 -11.74 9.08 -0.33
C ARG A 102 -12.92 8.65 -1.20
N ARG A 103 -12.69 8.41 -2.49
CA ARG A 103 -13.77 8.01 -3.40
C ARG A 103 -13.79 6.49 -3.53
N PRO A 104 -14.97 5.87 -3.64
CA PRO A 104 -15.07 4.45 -3.94
C PRO A 104 -14.30 4.08 -5.22
N LEU A 105 -13.66 2.92 -5.19
CA LEU A 105 -12.91 2.36 -6.31
C LEU A 105 -13.76 1.34 -7.06
N GLY A 106 -13.56 1.25 -8.38
CA GLY A 106 -14.13 0.15 -9.15
C GLY A 106 -13.45 -1.18 -8.81
N ARG A 107 -14.21 -2.28 -8.84
CA ARG A 107 -13.77 -3.65 -8.51
C ARG A 107 -12.39 -4.05 -9.04
N ALA A 108 -12.11 -3.77 -10.32
CA ALA A 108 -10.82 -4.12 -10.95
C ALA A 108 -9.68 -3.14 -10.60
N ALA A 109 -10.00 -1.85 -10.45
CA ALA A 109 -9.01 -0.83 -10.14
C ALA A 109 -8.49 -0.93 -8.69
N ALA A 110 -9.26 -1.54 -7.79
CA ALA A 110 -8.93 -1.61 -6.37
C ALA A 110 -7.64 -2.40 -6.07
N LEU A 111 -7.16 -3.25 -6.99
CA LEU A 111 -5.92 -4.02 -6.84
C LEU A 111 -4.70 -3.33 -7.49
N ASP A 112 -4.90 -2.20 -8.17
CA ASP A 112 -3.82 -1.42 -8.77
C ASP A 112 -3.18 -0.51 -7.72
N VAL A 113 -2.06 -0.96 -7.15
CA VAL A 113 -1.34 -0.25 -6.08
C VAL A 113 0.03 0.18 -6.57
N GLU A 114 0.25 1.50 -6.58
CA GLU A 114 1.56 2.10 -6.88
C GLU A 114 2.11 2.78 -5.62
N THR A 115 3.43 2.75 -5.47
CA THR A 115 4.12 3.38 -4.34
C THR A 115 5.41 4.05 -4.79
N VAL A 116 5.76 5.15 -4.12
CA VAL A 116 6.99 5.89 -4.40
C VAL A 116 7.52 6.53 -3.12
N ALA A 117 8.82 6.43 -2.84
CA ALA A 117 9.41 7.18 -1.74
C ALA A 117 9.24 8.69 -1.96
N ASN A 118 8.67 9.38 -0.97
CA ASN A 118 8.48 10.83 -1.04
C ASN A 118 9.75 11.58 -0.61
N ASP A 119 9.78 12.90 -0.78
CA ASP A 119 10.96 13.72 -0.50
C ASP A 119 11.53 13.52 0.90
N PHE A 120 10.65 13.29 1.85
CA PHE A 120 10.98 13.03 3.23
C PHE A 120 11.54 11.62 3.45
N GLY A 121 10.92 10.61 2.83
CA GLY A 121 11.28 9.22 3.01
C GLY A 121 12.52 8.77 2.23
N ARG A 122 12.89 9.44 1.14
CA ARG A 122 14.04 9.02 0.29
C ARG A 122 15.32 8.79 1.08
N ALA A 123 15.64 9.64 2.06
CA ALA A 123 16.84 9.50 2.88
C ALA A 123 16.79 8.31 3.87
N TYR A 124 15.60 7.81 4.19
CA TYR A 124 15.39 6.79 5.23
C TYR A 124 15.06 5.41 4.67
N VAL A 125 14.15 5.33 3.69
CA VAL A 125 13.73 4.07 3.06
C VAL A 125 14.50 3.82 1.76
N GLY A 126 14.92 4.88 1.07
CA GLY A 126 15.62 4.78 -0.21
C GLY A 126 14.71 4.40 -1.38
N GLU A 127 15.34 4.22 -2.55
CA GLU A 127 14.67 3.77 -3.76
C GLU A 127 14.05 2.38 -3.60
N PRO A 128 12.99 2.04 -4.37
CA PRO A 128 12.37 0.73 -4.30
C PRO A 128 13.38 -0.38 -4.57
N ARG A 129 13.37 -1.40 -3.71
CA ARG A 129 14.14 -2.64 -3.91
C ARG A 129 13.32 -3.65 -4.72
N GLU A 130 12.02 -3.71 -4.45
CA GLU A 130 11.04 -4.62 -5.04
C GLU A 130 9.66 -3.94 -5.09
N GLU A 131 8.67 -4.62 -5.68
CA GLU A 131 7.27 -4.19 -5.64
C GLU A 131 6.76 -4.14 -4.19
N ALA A 132 5.77 -3.28 -3.91
CA ALA A 132 5.20 -3.20 -2.57
C ALA A 132 4.42 -4.47 -2.21
N ASP A 133 4.60 -4.98 -1.00
CA ASP A 133 3.74 -6.04 -0.46
C ASP A 133 2.41 -5.42 -0.03
N VAL A 134 1.29 -5.94 -0.52
CA VAL A 134 -0.04 -5.47 -0.13
C VAL A 134 -0.76 -6.60 0.60
N THR A 135 -1.21 -6.38 1.83
CA THR A 135 -2.13 -7.30 2.51
C THR A 135 -3.54 -6.73 2.47
N VAL A 136 -4.51 -7.54 2.05
CA VAL A 136 -5.92 -7.13 1.93
C VAL A 136 -6.74 -7.72 3.07
N TYR A 137 -7.51 -6.87 3.73
CA TYR A 137 -8.46 -7.26 4.78
C TYR A 137 -9.88 -6.90 4.34
N ALA A 138 -10.69 -7.92 4.03
CA ALA A 138 -12.13 -7.79 3.85
C ALA A 138 -12.79 -7.42 5.19
N LEU A 139 -13.50 -6.30 5.27
CA LEU A 139 -14.10 -5.80 6.52
C LEU A 139 -15.58 -6.17 6.66
N ASP A 140 -16.24 -6.49 5.55
CA ASP A 140 -17.67 -6.83 5.49
C ASP A 140 -17.91 -8.33 5.28
N GLY A 141 -16.88 -9.15 5.48
CA GLY A 141 -16.95 -10.60 5.28
C GLY A 141 -17.00 -11.01 3.82
N GLN A 142 -16.51 -10.17 2.91
CA GLN A 142 -16.36 -10.51 1.50
C GLN A 142 -15.49 -11.76 1.35
N ASP A 143 -15.90 -12.65 0.45
CA ASP A 143 -15.12 -13.82 0.09
C ASP A 143 -13.98 -13.40 -0.85
N LEU A 144 -12.76 -13.81 -0.50
CA LEU A 144 -11.56 -13.50 -1.24
C LEU A 144 -10.92 -14.81 -1.67
N GLU A 145 -10.95 -15.07 -2.97
CA GLU A 145 -10.29 -16.22 -3.57
C GLU A 145 -8.77 -16.10 -3.38
N SER A 146 -8.22 -17.05 -2.63
CA SER A 146 -6.78 -17.15 -2.38
C SER A 146 -6.30 -18.59 -2.46
N GLU A 147 -5.02 -18.73 -2.73
CA GLU A 147 -4.30 -19.99 -2.63
C GLU A 147 -3.18 -19.89 -1.60
N THR A 148 -2.97 -20.98 -0.86
CA THR A 148 -1.82 -21.12 0.01
C THR A 148 -0.55 -21.27 -0.83
N GLU A 149 0.41 -20.38 -0.62
CA GLU A 149 1.73 -20.41 -1.23
C GLU A 149 2.82 -20.58 -0.16
N HIS A 150 3.82 -21.42 -0.45
CA HIS A 150 5.03 -21.54 0.37
C HIS A 150 6.15 -20.72 -0.26
N VAL A 151 6.57 -19.66 0.44
CA VAL A 151 7.60 -18.75 -0.04
C VAL A 151 8.84 -18.88 0.83
N ALA A 152 10.00 -19.09 0.20
CA ALA A 152 11.27 -19.01 0.89
C ALA A 152 11.61 -17.54 1.18
N SER A 153 11.72 -17.18 2.45
CA SER A 153 12.20 -15.86 2.87
C SER A 153 13.73 -15.83 2.80
N PRO A 154 14.33 -15.05 1.88
CA PRO A 154 15.79 -15.03 1.73
C PRO A 154 16.49 -14.37 2.94
N ASP A 155 15.77 -13.52 3.66
CA ASP A 155 16.31 -12.68 4.74
C ASP A 155 16.26 -13.36 6.12
N VAL A 156 15.49 -14.44 6.26
CA VAL A 156 15.38 -15.21 7.50
C VAL A 156 15.97 -16.59 7.27
N ARG A 157 16.91 -17.01 8.11
CA ARG A 157 17.52 -18.34 8.01
C ARG A 157 17.34 -19.14 9.29
N ILE A 158 16.97 -20.42 9.16
CA ILE A 158 16.88 -21.38 10.25
C ILE A 158 17.91 -22.48 9.95
N GLY A 159 18.94 -22.60 10.79
CA GLY A 159 20.03 -23.54 10.55
C GLY A 159 20.80 -23.28 9.24
N GLY A 160 20.97 -22.01 8.86
CA GLY A 160 21.69 -21.59 7.64
C GLY A 160 20.90 -21.72 6.33
N ARG A 161 19.71 -22.32 6.36
CA ARG A 161 18.80 -22.42 5.20
C ARG A 161 17.74 -21.32 5.26
N PRO A 162 17.31 -20.76 4.11
CA PRO A 162 16.18 -19.84 4.07
C PRO A 162 14.96 -20.43 4.78
N ALA A 163 14.29 -19.65 5.61
CA ALA A 163 13.05 -20.03 6.25
C ALA A 163 11.93 -20.07 5.20
N VAL A 164 11.12 -21.12 5.21
CA VAL A 164 9.91 -21.18 4.38
C VAL A 164 8.75 -20.67 5.21
N VAL A 165 8.02 -19.70 4.67
CA VAL A 165 6.81 -19.16 5.27
C VAL A 165 5.62 -19.54 4.40
N GLN A 166 4.50 -19.81 5.05
CA GLN A 166 3.21 -19.99 4.40
C GLN A 166 2.51 -18.63 4.31
N GLN A 167 2.00 -18.29 3.13
CA GLN A 167 1.20 -17.10 2.90
C GLN A 167 -0.02 -17.45 2.05
N GLU A 168 -1.10 -16.68 2.16
CA GLU A 168 -2.24 -16.77 1.26
C GLU A 168 -2.08 -15.71 0.18
N THR A 169 -2.13 -16.09 -1.10
CA THR A 169 -1.98 -15.18 -2.23
C THR A 169 -3.31 -15.05 -2.95
N LEU A 170 -3.79 -13.81 -3.20
CA LEU A 170 -5.02 -13.59 -3.97
C LEU A 170 -4.89 -14.16 -5.40
N THR A 171 -5.89 -14.90 -5.84
CA THR A 171 -5.97 -15.48 -7.20
C THR A 171 -6.94 -14.75 -8.12
N GLN A 172 -7.82 -13.93 -7.55
CA GLN A 172 -8.74 -13.06 -8.27
C GLN A 172 -8.09 -11.74 -8.73
N ASP A 173 -8.59 -11.18 -9.83
CA ASP A 173 -8.15 -9.92 -10.44
C ASP A 173 -9.09 -8.73 -10.13
N THR A 174 -10.12 -8.96 -9.34
CA THR A 174 -11.05 -7.93 -8.87
C THR A 174 -11.40 -8.13 -7.41
N LEU A 175 -11.84 -7.07 -6.73
CA LEU A 175 -12.41 -7.17 -5.38
C LEU A 175 -13.95 -7.12 -5.43
N PRO A 176 -14.66 -7.94 -4.64
CA PRO A 176 -16.09 -7.76 -4.42
C PRO A 176 -16.41 -6.37 -3.83
N PRO A 177 -17.63 -5.85 -4.02
CA PRO A 177 -18.04 -4.61 -3.37
C PRO A 177 -17.96 -4.67 -1.85
N GLY A 178 -17.68 -3.53 -1.22
CA GLY A 178 -17.67 -3.37 0.23
C GLY A 178 -16.41 -2.67 0.75
N ARG A 179 -16.20 -2.73 2.07
CA ARG A 179 -15.14 -2.03 2.78
C ARG A 179 -13.90 -2.91 2.95
N TYR A 180 -12.74 -2.30 2.82
CA TYR A 180 -11.45 -2.96 2.95
C TYR A 180 -10.48 -2.13 3.78
N ALA A 181 -9.55 -2.80 4.44
CA ALA A 181 -8.30 -2.21 4.91
C ALA A 181 -7.13 -2.84 4.15
N PHE A 182 -6.26 -2.02 3.57
CA PHE A 182 -5.03 -2.48 2.92
C PHE A 182 -3.84 -2.14 3.80
N ALA A 183 -2.94 -3.10 4.01
CA ALA A 183 -1.63 -2.84 4.59
C ALA A 183 -0.59 -2.88 3.46
N ILE A 184 -0.17 -1.70 3.02
CA ILE A 184 0.80 -1.52 1.93
C ILE A 184 2.19 -1.35 2.54
N LYS A 185 3.10 -2.28 2.30
CA LYS A 185 4.48 -2.24 2.78
C LYS A 185 5.40 -1.85 1.63
N TYR A 186 5.97 -0.65 1.74
CA TYR A 186 7.02 -0.19 0.83
C TYR A 186 8.36 -0.80 1.24
N LEU A 187 9.06 -1.41 0.28
CA LEU A 187 10.33 -2.11 0.50
C LEU A 187 11.44 -1.36 -0.23
N GLY A 188 12.06 -0.42 0.48
CA GLY A 188 13.18 0.35 -0.04
C GLY A 188 14.53 -0.34 0.18
N ARG A 189 15.55 0.14 -0.52
CA ARG A 189 16.93 -0.40 -0.43
C ARG A 189 17.60 -0.18 0.92
N ALA A 190 17.22 0.88 1.65
CA ALA A 190 17.80 1.20 2.95
C ALA A 190 16.93 0.69 4.11
N ASN A 191 15.60 0.78 3.96
CA ASN A 191 14.64 0.36 4.96
C ASN A 191 13.25 0.20 4.31
N TRP A 192 12.26 -0.22 5.09
CA TRP A 192 10.87 -0.32 4.66
C TRP A 192 9.97 0.71 5.37
N ASP A 193 8.70 0.81 4.99
CA ASP A 193 7.65 1.49 5.75
C ASP A 193 6.30 0.83 5.42
N ARG A 194 5.24 1.09 6.18
CA ARG A 194 3.92 0.48 5.94
C ARG A 194 2.77 1.44 6.20
N LYS A 195 1.89 1.61 5.20
CA LYS A 195 0.61 2.32 5.34
C LYS A 195 -0.52 1.33 5.60
N TRP A 196 -1.38 1.66 6.55
CA TRP A 196 -2.71 1.05 6.68
C TRP A 196 -3.73 2.00 6.11
N VAL A 197 -4.45 1.57 5.07
CA VAL A 197 -5.33 2.39 4.24
C VAL A 197 -6.75 1.84 4.28
N PHE A 198 -7.74 2.68 4.58
CA PHE A 198 -9.14 2.34 4.40
C PHE A 198 -9.63 2.73 3.01
N LEU A 199 -10.46 1.89 2.41
CA LEU A 199 -11.07 2.14 1.12
C LEU A 199 -12.41 1.41 1.00
N THR A 200 -13.21 1.83 0.02
CA THR A 200 -14.47 1.19 -0.35
C THR A 200 -14.44 0.83 -1.83
N VAL A 201 -14.94 -0.36 -2.16
CA VAL A 201 -15.04 -0.89 -3.53
C VAL A 201 -16.51 -0.98 -3.94
N GLN A 202 -16.81 -0.64 -5.19
CA GLN A 202 -18.14 -0.74 -5.82
C GLN A 202 -18.06 -1.41 -7.20
#